data_AF-A0A6A4LB86-F1
#
_entry.id   AF-A0A6A4LB86-F1
#
_cell.length_a   1.000
_cell.length_b   1.000
_cell.length_c   1.000
_cell.angle_alpha   90.00
_cell.angle_beta   90.00
_cell.angle_gamma   90.00
#
_symmetry.space_group_name_H-M   'P 1'
#
loop_
_entity.id
_entity.type
_entity.pdbx_description
1 polymer ?
#
loop_
_entity_poly.entity_id
_entity_poly.type
_entity_poly.pdbx_seq_one_letter_code
_entity_poly.pdbx_strand_id
1 'polypeptide(L)' 'MEELFRLLPVKKLKPNVVTWTSRLGAYSRKKQYNRCLEIFEEMIDDGCYPDGGTCKVLLNACSSEDHRLNKLLRH' A
#
# COMPACT_ATOMS: atom_id res chain seq x y z
N MET A 1 10.95 0.62 3.82
CA MET A 1 10.09 1.36 2.87
C MET A 1 9.86 2.79 3.35
N GLU A 2 9.38 3.03 4.57
CA GLU A 2 9.20 4.39 5.11
C GLU A 2 10.47 5.26 5.08
N GLU A 3 11.61 4.70 5.52
CA GLU A 3 12.87 5.44 5.53
C GLU A 3 13.30 5.85 4.11
N LEU A 4 13.22 4.93 3.15
CA LEU A 4 13.52 5.22 1.74
C LEU A 4 12.58 6.31 1.19
N PHE A 5 11.30 6.26 1.56
CA PHE A 5 10.31 7.25 1.14
C PHE A 5 10.64 8.65 1.69
N ARG A 6 11.07 8.74 2.96
CA ARG A 6 11.50 10.01 3.60
C ARG A 6 12.74 10.63 2.97
N LEU A 7 13.56 9.84 2.27
CA LEU A 7 14.75 10.35 1.57
C LEU A 7 14.42 10.97 0.20
N LEU A 8 13.24 10.76 -0.37
CA LEU A 8 12.88 11.28 -1.69
C LEU A 8 12.98 12.81 -1.77
N PRO A 9 12.43 13.59 -0.82
CA PRO A 9 12.55 15.05 -0.86
C PRO A 9 14.01 15.52 -0.72
N VAL A 10 14.79 14.85 0.13
CA VAL A 10 16.23 15.15 0.33
C VAL A 10 17.00 14.95 -0.97
N LYS A 11 16.63 13.94 -1.77
CA LYS A 11 17.21 13.66 -3.08
C LYS A 11 16.54 14.42 -4.24
N LYS A 12 15.61 15.34 -3.96
CA LYS A 12 14.81 16.07 -4.96
C LYS A 12 14.06 15.15 -5.95
N LEU A 13 13.64 13.99 -5.48
CA LEU A 13 12.84 13.03 -6.25
C LEU A 13 11.37 13.17 -5.86
N LYS A 14 10.47 13.19 -6.86
CA LYS A 14 9.03 13.15 -6.61
C LYS A 14 8.53 11.70 -6.67
N PRO A 15 7.83 11.19 -5.64
CA PRO A 15 7.21 9.88 -5.70
C PRO A 15 6.13 9.85 -6.79
N ASN A 16 6.09 8.75 -7.53
CA ASN A 16 5.05 8.48 -8.54
C ASN A 16 4.11 7.36 -8.06
N VAL A 17 3.11 7.03 -8.87
CA VAL A 17 2.09 6.00 -8.57
C VAL A 17 2.72 4.68 -8.14
N VAL A 18 3.81 4.26 -8.80
CA VAL A 18 4.53 3.01 -8.47
C VAL A 18 5.19 3.11 -7.09
N THR A 19 5.78 4.25 -6.77
CA THR A 19 6.44 4.50 -5.47
C THR A 19 5.43 4.48 -4.33
N TRP A 20 4.31 5.18 -4.50
CA TRP A 20 3.19 5.20 -3.54
C TRP A 20 2.55 3.83 -3.38
N THR A 21 2.26 3.14 -4.49
CA THR A 21 1.69 1.79 -4.47
C THR A 21 2.62 0.78 -3.80
N SER A 22 3.94 0.93 -3.97
CA SER A 22 4.93 0.10 -3.26
C SER A 22 4.93 0.37 -1.75
N ARG A 23 4.76 1.63 -1.34
CA ARG A 23 4.62 2.01 0.07
C ARG A 23 3.35 1.39 0.66
N LEU A 24 2.21 1.52 0.00
CA LEU A 24 0.94 0.87 0.36
C LEU A 24 1.09 -0.65 0.48
N GLY A 25 1.77 -1.30 -0.46
CA GLY A 25 2.00 -2.74 -0.47
C GLY A 25 2.78 -3.27 0.75
N ALA A 26 3.61 -2.44 1.39
CA ALA A 26 4.31 -2.81 2.62
C ALA A 26 3.36 -2.95 3.83
N TYR A 27 2.29 -2.15 3.86
CA TYR A 27 1.28 -2.15 4.93
C TYR A 27 0.11 -3.09 4.62
N SER A 28 -0.28 -3.19 3.35
CA SER A 28 -1.33 -4.11 2.89
C SER A 28 -1.02 -5.56 3.23
N ARG A 29 0.24 -6.00 3.03
CA ARG A 29 0.69 -7.35 3.42
C ARG A 29 0.60 -7.64 4.91
N LYS A 30 0.57 -6.61 5.75
CA LYS A 30 0.41 -6.71 7.20
C LYS A 30 -1.05 -6.55 7.64
N LYS A 31 -2.00 -6.47 6.69
CA LYS A 31 -3.43 -6.20 6.95
C LYS A 31 -3.67 -4.91 7.74
N GLN A 32 -2.78 -3.93 7.59
CA GLN A 32 -2.88 -2.63 8.26
C GLN A 32 -3.71 -1.67 7.41
N TYR A 33 -5.01 -1.93 7.31
CA TYR A 33 -5.92 -1.17 6.45
C TYR A 33 -5.92 0.33 6.73
N ASN A 34 -6.06 0.74 8.00
CA ASN A 34 -6.08 2.16 8.37
C ASN A 34 -4.82 2.89 7.89
N ARG A 35 -3.64 2.28 8.07
CA ARG A 35 -2.40 2.88 7.58
C ARG A 35 -2.33 2.93 6.05
N CYS A 36 -2.95 1.98 5.37
CA CYS A 36 -3.07 2.05 3.91
C CYS A 36 -3.99 3.18 3.46
N LEU A 37 -5.08 3.47 4.18
CA LEU A 37 -5.95 4.61 3.89
C LEU A 37 -5.20 5.93 4.08
N GLU A 38 -4.49 6.10 5.19
CA GLU A 38 -3.69 7.31 5.44
C GLU A 38 -2.67 7.56 4.30
N ILE A 39 -1.97 6.52 3.85
CA ILE A 39 -1.00 6.65 2.75
C ILE A 39 -1.69 6.95 1.41
N PHE A 40 -2.90 6.43 1.20
CA PHE A 40 -3.69 6.73 0.00
C PHE A 40 -4.16 8.18 -0.02
N GLU A 41 -4.54 8.74 1.12
CA GLU A 41 -4.86 10.16 1.26
C GLU A 41 -3.62 11.03 1.04
N GLU A 42 -2.49 10.68 1.68
CA GLU A 42 -1.19 11.37 1.45
C GLU A 42 -0.78 11.36 -0.04
N MET A 43 -1.07 10.28 -0.76
CA MET A 43 -0.79 10.15 -2.20
C MET A 43 -1.61 11.16 -3.03
N ILE A 44 -2.90 11.32 -2.70
CA ILE A 44 -3.80 12.26 -3.38
C ILE A 44 -3.39 13.70 -3.06
N ASP A 45 -3.04 13.99 -1.81
CA ASP A 45 -2.60 15.32 -1.37
C ASP A 45 -1.29 15.76 -2.06
N ASP A 46 -0.40 14.80 -2.39
CA ASP A 46 0.82 15.05 -3.19
C ASP A 46 0.54 15.24 -4.71
N GLY A 47 -0.74 15.16 -5.11
CA GLY A 47 -1.21 15.28 -6.49
C GLY A 47 -0.91 14.04 -7.33
N CYS A 48 -0.69 12.88 -6.71
CA CYS A 48 -0.45 11.62 -7.40
C CYS A 48 -1.73 10.78 -7.36
N TYR A 49 -2.39 10.57 -8.50
CA TYR A 49 -3.67 9.87 -8.51
C TYR A 49 -3.49 8.34 -8.55
N PRO A 50 -4.27 7.59 -7.74
CA PRO A 50 -4.20 6.13 -7.69
C PRO A 50 -4.66 5.49 -8.99
N ASP A 51 -4.14 4.29 -9.27
CA ASP A 51 -4.56 3.48 -10.42
C ASP A 51 -5.22 2.15 -9.98
N GLY A 52 -5.60 1.32 -10.95
CA GLY A 52 -6.18 0.01 -10.67
C GLY A 52 -5.26 -0.92 -9.86
N GLY A 53 -3.94 -0.75 -9.95
CA GLY A 53 -2.97 -1.44 -9.11
C GLY A 53 -3.01 -0.96 -7.67
N THR A 54 -3.06 0.36 -7.45
CA THR A 54 -3.22 0.96 -6.11
C THR A 54 -4.50 0.45 -5.43
N CYS A 55 -5.63 0.42 -6.14
CA CYS A 55 -6.90 -0.07 -5.61
C CYS A 55 -6.84 -1.56 -5.23
N LYS A 56 -6.18 -2.41 -6.03
CA LYS A 56 -6.00 -3.83 -5.69
C LYS A 56 -5.22 -4.01 -4.39
N VAL A 57 -4.18 -3.20 -4.17
CA VAL A 57 -3.37 -3.25 -2.95
C VAL A 57 -4.20 -2.84 -1.72
N LEU A 58 -5.04 -1.81 -1.85
CA LEU A 58 -5.95 -1.40 -0.78
C LEU A 58 -6.97 -2.49 -0.43
N LEU A 59 -7.64 -3.05 -1.44
CA LEU A 59 -8.61 -4.13 -1.24
C LEU A 59 -7.97 -5.36 -0.58
N ASN A 60 -6.71 -5.66 -0.91
CA ASN A 60 -5.97 -6.73 -0.26
C ASN A 60 -5.69 -6.48 1.23
N ALA A 61 -5.62 -5.21 1.66
CA ALA A 61 -5.49 -4.88 3.08
C ALA A 61 -6.80 -5.12 3.84
N CYS A 62 -7.95 -4.92 3.17
CA CYS A 62 -9.29 -5.17 3.72
C CYS A 62 -9.69 -6.65 3.70
N SER A 63 -9.07 -7.46 2.85
CA SER A 63 -9.50 -8.83 2.66
C SER A 63 -9.22 -9.66 3.92
N SER A 64 -10.28 -10.28 4.44
CA SER A 64 -10.23 -11.28 5.50
C SER A 64 -9.56 -12.55 4.98
N GLU A 65 -8.24 -12.55 4.86
CA GLU A 65 -7.47 -13.73 4.41
C GLU A 65 -7.37 -14.86 5.43
N ASP A 66 -8.19 -14.83 6.49
CA ASP A 66 -8.39 -15.98 7.40
C ASP A 66 -8.88 -17.25 6.68
N HIS A 67 -9.45 -17.14 5.47
CA HIS A 67 -10.07 -18.28 4.77
C HIS A 67 -9.20 -18.99 3.72
N ARG A 68 -8.04 -18.47 3.32
CA ARG A 68 -7.20 -19.13 2.30
C ARG A 68 -6.18 -20.12 2.87
N LEU A 69 -5.71 -19.89 4.10
CA LEU A 69 -4.79 -20.83 4.77
C LEU A 69 -5.52 -22.02 5.41
N ASN A 70 -6.76 -21.84 5.89
CA ASN A 70 -7.57 -22.94 6.43
C ASN A 70 -8.06 -23.96 5.39
N LYS A 71 -8.06 -23.62 4.10
CA LYS A 71 -8.45 -24.56 3.02
C LYS A 71 -7.30 -25.46 2.55
N LEU A 72 -6.05 -25.09 2.82
CA LEU A 72 -4.86 -25.89 2.47
C LEU A 72 -4.38 -26.78 3.63
N LEU A 73 -4.88 -26.58 4.86
CA LEU A 73 -4.57 -27.40 6.04
C LEU A 73 -5.65 -28.45 6.36
N ARG A 74 -6.67 -28.60 5.49
CA ARG A 74 -7.78 -29.57 5.64
C ARG A 74 -7.76 -30.72 4.62
N HIS A 75 -6.63 -30.92 3.94
CA HIS A 75 -6.39 -32.10 3.10
C HIS A 75 -5.15 -32.84 3.58
#